data_AF-A7HH18-F1
#
_entry.id   AF-A7HH18-F1
#
_cell.length_a   1.000
_cell.length_b   1.000
_cell.length_c   1.000
_cell.angle_alpha   90.00
_cell.angle_beta   90.00
_cell.angle_gamma   90.00
#
_symmetry.space_group_name_H-M   'P 1'
#
loop_
_entity.id
_entity.type
_entity.pdbx_description
1 polymer ?
#
loop_
_entity_poly.entity_id
_entity_poly.type
_entity_poly.pdbx_seq_one_letter_code
_entity_poly.pdbx_strand_id
1 'polypeptide(L)'
;MADSAVSLRRDGRAKSAHEVIESSDFKQLVKKRWTVSMVLLALLFVGYYGFILLVATAKDFVNTKVGEVTTLAIPLGLGAIVLAFTLTAIYVAWANKSYDPEVERLRSQLRQ
;
A
#
# COMPACT_ATOMS: atom_id res chain seq x y z
N MET A 1 38.53 -32.41 18.40
CA MET A 1 38.43 -31.19 19.25
C MET A 1 38.66 -29.88 18.50
N ALA A 2 39.17 -29.86 17.25
CA ALA A 2 39.34 -28.63 16.46
C ALA A 2 38.09 -28.17 15.68
N ASP A 3 37.12 -29.08 15.44
CA ASP A 3 35.95 -28.81 14.59
C ASP A 3 34.87 -27.98 15.30
N SER A 4 34.85 -28.01 16.64
CA SER A 4 33.93 -27.23 17.48
C SER A 4 34.29 -25.75 17.56
N ALA A 5 35.52 -25.36 17.20
CA ALA A 5 35.97 -23.97 17.21
C ALA A 5 35.69 -23.24 15.89
N VAL A 6 35.44 -23.99 14.81
CA VAL A 6 35.10 -23.44 13.48
C VAL A 6 33.61 -23.12 13.38
N SER A 7 32.75 -23.81 14.13
CA SER A 7 31.31 -23.52 14.19
C SER A 7 30.95 -22.32 15.07
N LEU A 8 31.83 -21.91 16.00
CA LEU A 8 31.63 -20.79 16.95
C LEU A 8 32.18 -19.43 16.44
N ARG A 9 32.61 -19.37 15.17
CA ARG A 9 33.21 -18.17 14.55
C ARG A 9 32.44 -17.68 13.33
N ARG A 10 31.19 -18.13 13.16
CA ARG A 10 30.32 -17.79 12.02
C ARG A 10 29.23 -16.78 12.41
N ASP A 11 29.41 -16.13 13.55
CA ASP A 11 28.36 -15.45 14.31
C ASP A 11 28.43 -13.92 14.15
N GLY A 12 29.34 -13.43 13.29
CA GLY A 12 29.61 -12.00 13.08
C GLY A 12 29.67 -11.58 11.62
N ARG A 13 29.04 -12.32 10.69
CA ARG A 13 28.90 -11.88 9.30
C ARG A 13 27.52 -11.25 9.13
N ALA A 14 27.48 -10.01 8.64
CA ALA A 14 26.32 -9.44 7.96
C ALA A 14 25.60 -10.52 7.14
N LYS A 15 24.30 -10.66 7.33
CA LYS A 15 23.52 -11.56 6.48
C LYS A 15 23.67 -11.10 5.03
N SER A 16 23.81 -12.04 4.10
CA SER A 16 23.82 -11.67 2.69
C SER A 16 22.44 -11.18 2.26
N ALA A 17 22.37 -10.31 1.24
CA ALA A 17 21.09 -9.86 0.68
C ALA A 17 20.18 -11.02 0.26
N HIS A 18 20.78 -12.11 -0.25
CA HIS A 18 20.05 -13.32 -0.62
C HIS A 18 19.39 -13.98 0.59
N GLU A 19 20.11 -14.09 1.71
CA GLU A 19 19.63 -14.69 2.95
C GLU A 19 18.48 -13.89 3.58
N VAL A 20 18.54 -12.55 3.50
CA VAL A 20 17.45 -11.69 3.96
C VAL A 20 16.20 -11.82 3.08
N ILE A 21 16.34 -11.91 1.75
CA ILE A 21 15.20 -12.09 0.84
C ILE A 21 14.52 -13.45 1.05
N GLU A 22 15.29 -14.50 1.36
CA GLU A 22 14.72 -15.83 1.63
C GLU A 22 14.09 -15.97 3.01
N SER A 23 14.44 -15.08 3.94
CA SER A 23 13.93 -15.08 5.31
C SER A 23 12.39 -14.99 5.37
N SER A 24 11.81 -15.65 6.36
CA SER A 24 10.37 -15.59 6.65
C SER A 24 9.91 -14.17 6.96
N ASP A 25 10.76 -13.36 7.59
CA ASP A 25 10.47 -11.96 7.93
C ASP A 25 10.26 -11.10 6.68
N PHE A 26 11.15 -11.22 5.69
CA PHE A 26 11.01 -10.46 4.43
C PHE A 26 9.77 -10.90 3.65
N LYS A 27 9.49 -12.20 3.56
CA LYS A 27 8.30 -12.72 2.90
C LYS A 27 7.01 -12.25 3.57
N GLN A 28 6.97 -12.19 4.90
CA GLN A 28 5.85 -11.63 5.65
C GLN A 28 5.65 -10.14 5.38
N LEU A 29 6.74 -9.38 5.32
CA LEU A 29 6.70 -7.95 5.00
C LEU A 29 6.14 -7.69 3.59
N VAL A 30 6.59 -8.45 2.60
CA VAL A 30 6.07 -8.39 1.22
C VAL A 30 4.59 -8.75 1.20
N LYS A 31 4.18 -9.85 1.86
CA LYS A 31 2.77 -10.26 1.93
C LYS A 31 1.88 -9.17 2.52
N LYS A 32 2.32 -8.58 3.64
CA LYS A 32 1.60 -7.50 4.33
C LYS A 32 1.41 -6.28 3.44
N ARG A 33 2.45 -5.84 2.72
CA ARG A 33 2.34 -4.77 1.71
C ARG A 33 1.35 -5.14 0.62
N TRP A 34 1.46 -6.36 0.09
CA TRP A 34 0.63 -6.82 -1.01
C TRP A 34 -0.86 -6.84 -0.64
N THR A 35 -1.20 -7.35 0.55
CA THR A 35 -2.57 -7.35 1.06
C THR A 35 -3.13 -5.93 1.16
N VAL A 36 -2.38 -4.98 1.72
CA VAL A 36 -2.86 -3.60 1.83
C VAL A 36 -3.00 -2.92 0.47
N SER A 37 -2.02 -3.09 -0.41
CA SER A 37 -2.09 -2.57 -1.78
C SER A 37 -3.29 -3.13 -2.54
N MET A 38 -3.58 -4.43 -2.40
CA MET A 38 -4.76 -5.05 -3.00
C MET A 38 -6.07 -4.48 -2.47
N VAL A 39 -6.20 -4.29 -1.16
CA VAL A 39 -7.41 -3.73 -0.55
C VAL A 39 -7.65 -2.32 -1.06
N LEU A 40 -6.62 -1.48 -1.09
CA LEU A 40 -6.74 -0.12 -1.61
C LEU A 40 -7.02 -0.09 -3.11
N LEU A 41 -6.42 -0.98 -3.89
CA LEU A 41 -6.73 -1.14 -5.30
C LEU A 41 -8.19 -1.54 -5.52
N ALA A 42 -8.70 -2.49 -4.72
CA ALA A 42 -10.10 -2.88 -4.78
C ALA A 42 -11.04 -1.72 -4.41
N LEU A 43 -10.72 -0.96 -3.35
CA LEU A 43 -11.47 0.24 -2.98
C LEU A 43 -11.44 1.31 -4.07
N LEU A 44 -10.28 1.52 -4.70
CA LEU A 44 -10.14 2.43 -5.83
C LEU A 44 -11.02 1.98 -7.00
N PHE A 45 -11.00 0.69 -7.34
CA PHE A 45 -11.83 0.14 -8.41
C PHE A 45 -13.32 0.29 -8.11
N VAL A 46 -13.75 0.00 -6.88
CA VAL A 46 -15.15 0.18 -6.45
C VAL A 46 -15.56 1.64 -6.57
N GLY A 47 -14.74 2.57 -6.08
CA GLY A 47 -15.02 4.00 -6.20
C GLY A 47 -15.06 4.51 -7.65
N TYR A 48 -14.07 4.12 -8.45
CA TYR A 48 -13.92 4.54 -9.84
C TYR A 48 -15.01 3.98 -10.74
N TYR A 49 -15.21 2.65 -10.74
CA TYR A 49 -16.25 2.04 -11.55
C TYR A 49 -17.64 2.36 -11.01
N GLY A 50 -17.80 2.52 -9.69
CA GLY A 50 -19.05 3.03 -9.11
C GLY A 50 -19.41 4.42 -9.64
N PHE A 51 -18.43 5.33 -9.68
CA PHE A 51 -18.61 6.66 -10.28
C PHE A 51 -18.95 6.58 -11.77
N ILE A 52 -18.22 5.79 -12.56
CA ILE A 52 -18.51 5.61 -13.99
C ILE A 52 -19.92 5.06 -14.22
N LEU A 53 -20.32 4.02 -13.47
CA LEU A 53 -21.65 3.43 -13.60
C LEU A 53 -22.76 4.42 -13.25
N LEU A 54 -22.56 5.23 -12.21
CA LEU A 54 -23.49 6.28 -11.83
C LEU A 54 -23.62 7.33 -12.94
N VAL A 55 -22.50 7.79 -13.51
CA VAL A 55 -22.49 8.72 -14.65
C VAL A 55 -23.12 8.13 -15.91
N ALA A 56 -22.91 6.84 -16.15
CA ALA A 56 -23.40 6.17 -17.36
C ALA A 56 -24.90 5.89 -17.32
N THR A 57 -25.42 5.43 -16.17
CA THR A 57 -26.82 4.97 -16.03
C THR A 57 -27.76 6.08 -15.56
N ALA A 58 -27.32 6.95 -14.65
CA ALA A 58 -28.17 7.94 -14.00
C ALA A 58 -27.96 9.34 -14.57
N LYS A 59 -28.07 9.49 -15.90
CA LYS A 59 -27.85 10.77 -16.59
C LYS A 59 -28.74 11.88 -16.05
N ASP A 60 -30.00 11.59 -15.74
CA ASP A 60 -30.95 12.59 -15.20
C ASP A 60 -30.55 13.05 -13.79
N PHE A 61 -30.02 12.15 -12.96
CA PHE A 61 -29.50 12.48 -11.63
C PHE A 61 -28.24 13.33 -11.72
N VAL A 62 -27.33 12.99 -12.62
CA VAL A 62 -26.05 13.68 -12.80
C VAL A 62 -26.24 15.05 -13.45
N ASN A 63 -27.23 15.19 -14.34
CA ASN A 63 -27.64 16.45 -14.96
C ASN A 63 -28.56 17.29 -14.08
N THR A 64 -28.94 16.80 -12.90
CA THR A 64 -29.70 17.61 -11.94
C THR A 64 -28.89 18.84 -11.60
N LYS A 65 -29.49 20.01 -11.81
CA LYS A 65 -28.84 21.29 -11.56
C LYS A 65 -28.78 21.55 -10.06
N VAL A 66 -27.61 21.91 -9.58
CA VAL A 66 -27.35 22.44 -8.24
C VAL A 66 -27.02 23.92 -8.43
N GLY A 67 -28.03 24.78 -8.33
CA GLY A 67 -27.92 26.22 -8.62
C GLY A 67 -28.26 26.56 -10.08
N GLU A 68 -27.79 27.70 -10.59
CA GLU A 68 -28.15 28.20 -11.93
C GLU A 68 -27.43 27.48 -13.08
N VAL A 69 -26.15 27.10 -12.87
CA VAL A 69 -25.25 26.61 -13.93
C VAL A 69 -24.51 25.31 -13.63
N THR A 70 -24.45 24.88 -12.36
CA THR A 70 -23.66 23.71 -11.96
C THR A 70 -24.51 22.44 -11.97
N THR A 71 -23.99 21.35 -12.52
CA THR A 71 -24.62 20.03 -12.48
C THR A 71 -24.07 19.20 -11.32
N LEU A 72 -24.87 18.27 -10.81
CA LEU A 72 -24.47 17.35 -9.74
C LEU A 72 -23.22 16.53 -10.10
N ALA A 73 -22.91 16.39 -11.40
CA ALA A 73 -21.68 15.81 -11.91
C ALA A 73 -20.40 16.42 -11.33
N ILE A 74 -20.36 17.75 -11.14
CA ILE A 74 -19.14 18.46 -10.72
C ILE A 74 -18.79 18.13 -9.26
N PRO A 75 -19.71 18.31 -8.27
CA PRO A 75 -19.46 17.85 -6.90
C PRO A 75 -19.14 16.36 -6.81
N LEU A 76 -19.79 15.52 -7.61
CA LEU A 76 -19.56 14.08 -7.63
C LEU A 76 -18.13 13.74 -8.10
N GLY A 77 -17.67 14.38 -9.17
CA GLY A 77 -16.30 14.26 -9.66
C GLY A 77 -15.27 14.78 -8.65
N LEU A 78 -15.55 15.91 -7.99
CA LEU A 78 -14.72 16.41 -6.89
C LEU A 78 -14.65 15.40 -5.74
N GLY A 79 -15.76 14.77 -5.39
CA GLY A 79 -15.81 13.68 -4.42
C GLY A 79 -14.91 12.50 -4.80
N ALA A 80 -14.90 12.10 -6.08
CA ALA A 80 -14.01 11.04 -6.56
C ALA A 80 -12.52 11.43 -6.45
N ILE A 81 -12.17 12.69 -6.71
CA ILE A 81 -10.80 13.21 -6.53
C ILE A 81 -10.41 13.15 -5.05
N VAL A 82 -11.27 13.66 -4.16
CA VAL A 82 -11.03 13.62 -2.71
C VAL A 82 -10.90 12.18 -2.21
N LEU A 83 -11.71 11.26 -2.72
CA LEU A 83 -11.61 9.83 -2.40
C LEU A 83 -10.23 9.28 -2.80
N ALA A 84 -9.75 9.57 -4.00
CA ALA A 84 -8.44 9.11 -4.47
C ALA A 84 -7.31 9.63 -3.56
N PHE A 85 -7.29 10.93 -3.27
CA PHE A 85 -6.32 11.52 -2.34
C PHE A 85 -6.40 10.88 -0.95
N THR A 86 -7.61 10.63 -0.46
CA THR A 86 -7.83 9.99 0.85
C THR A 86 -7.25 8.58 0.88
N LEU A 87 -7.51 7.76 -0.15
CA LEU A 87 -6.95 6.41 -0.26
C LEU A 87 -5.42 6.43 -0.30
N THR A 88 -4.83 7.37 -1.04
CA THR A 88 -3.37 7.57 -1.06
C THR A 88 -2.84 7.99 0.31
N ALA A 89 -3.48 8.94 0.99
CA ALA A 89 -3.07 9.39 2.31
C ALA A 89 -3.12 8.26 3.35
N ILE A 90 -4.19 7.46 3.33
CA ILE A 90 -4.33 6.27 4.19
C ILE A 90 -3.19 5.29 3.94
N TYR A 91 -2.87 5.02 2.66
CA TYR A 91 -1.75 4.16 2.31
C TYR A 91 -0.42 4.65 2.87
N VAL A 92 -0.11 5.94 2.66
CA VAL A 92 1.14 6.55 3.12
C VAL A 92 1.22 6.52 4.65
N ALA A 93 0.15 6.89 5.36
CA ALA A 93 0.11 6.84 6.81
C ALA A 93 0.34 5.43 7.35
N TRP A 94 -0.28 4.42 6.72
CA TRP A 94 -0.07 3.02 7.08
C TRP A 94 1.36 2.55 6.77
N ALA A 95 1.91 2.88 5.60
CA ALA A 95 3.25 2.51 5.19
C ALA A 95 4.31 3.10 6.14
N ASN A 96 4.20 4.40 6.44
CA ASN A 96 5.09 5.10 7.35
C ASN A 96 5.06 4.49 8.76
N LYS A 97 3.87 4.09 9.25
CA LYS A 97 3.70 3.56 10.60
C LYS A 97 4.12 2.09 10.71
N SER A 98 3.87 1.27 9.70
CA SER A 98 3.97 -0.17 9.82
C SER A 98 4.97 -0.84 8.88
N TYR A 99 5.17 -0.31 7.67
CA TYR A 99 6.04 -0.94 6.68
C TYR A 99 7.48 -0.46 6.83
N ASP A 100 7.68 0.86 6.92
CA ASP A 100 9.01 1.48 6.96
C ASP A 100 9.87 1.04 8.17
N PRO A 101 9.34 0.94 9.42
CA PRO A 101 10.13 0.45 10.55
C PRO A 101 10.61 -1.00 10.36
N GLU A 102 9.81 -1.81 9.67
CA GLU A 102 10.08 -3.22 9.45
C GLU A 102 11.10 -3.43 8.32
N VAL A 103 11.06 -2.57 7.30
CA VAL A 103 12.12 -2.47 6.29
C VAL A 103 13.45 -2.07 6.93
N GLU A 104 13.46 -1.06 7.81
CA GLU A 104 14.69 -0.60 8.45
C GLU A 104 15.30 -1.66 9.36
N ARG A 105 14.46 -2.43 10.08
CA ARG A 105 14.90 -3.60 10.87
C ARG A 105 15.59 -4.67 10.03
N LEU A 106 15.12 -4.93 8.81
CA LEU A 106 15.75 -5.91 7.91
C LEU A 106 17.02 -5.35 7.26
N ARG A 107 17.03 -4.05 6.94
CA ARG A 107 18.19 -3.38 6.37
C ARG A 107 19.38 -3.34 7.34
N SER A 108 19.14 -3.17 8.63
CA SER A 108 20.21 -3.15 9.64
C SER A 108 20.96 -4.48 9.74
N GLN A 109 20.31 -5.62 9.43
CA GLN A 109 20.94 -6.95 9.40
C GLN A 109 21.96 -7.13 8.26
N LEU A 110 21.91 -6.28 7.24
CA LEU A 110 22.85 -6.29 6.12
C LEU A 110 24.10 -5.42 6.39
N ARG A 111 24.04 -4.53 7.38
CA ARG A 111 25.05 -3.48 7.63
C ARG A 111 25.86 -3.71 8.91
N GLN A 112 25.53 -4.72 9.71
CA GLN A 112 26.30 -5.19 10.88
C GLN A 112 27.26 -6.29 10.48
#